data_AF-E1RJT9-F1
#
_entry.id   AF-E1RJT9-F1
#
_cell.length_a   1.000
_cell.length_b   1.000
_cell.length_c   1.000
_cell.angle_alpha   90.00
_cell.angle_beta   90.00
_cell.angle_gamma   90.00
#
_symmetry.space_group_name_H-M   'P 1'
#
loop_
_entity.id
_entity.type
_entity.pdbx_description
1 polymer ?
#
loop_
_entity_poly.entity_id
_entity_poly.type
_entity_poly.pdbx_seq_one_letter_code
_entity_poly.pdbx_strand_id
1 'polypeptide(L)'
;MNMTDIKIPFAISFLSGFLFLISGAAYSISGVSTGYVLVLIGIIVVVSAVRMKNGIAKDVKDASLAVIFFGILNIISFVFILSGTSVISIPFLSGFLGSILGIIGGYLAFVYSKERS
;
A
#
# COMPACT_ATOMS: atom_id res chain seq x y z
N MET A 1 4.90 -26.72 5.96
CA MET A 1 4.48 -25.31 6.01
C MET A 1 4.08 -24.92 4.59
N ASN A 2 2.80 -24.78 4.28
CA ASN A 2 2.43 -24.49 2.91
C ASN A 2 2.82 -23.03 2.60
N MET A 3 3.69 -22.89 1.62
CA MET A 3 4.10 -21.62 1.02
C MET A 3 2.92 -20.75 0.53
N THR A 4 1.69 -21.26 0.56
CA THR A 4 0.46 -20.59 0.09
C THR A 4 -0.03 -19.49 1.02
N ASP A 5 0.22 -19.59 2.33
CA ASP A 5 -0.49 -18.77 3.32
C ASP A 5 -0.03 -17.29 3.31
N ILE A 6 1.26 -17.05 3.03
CA ILE A 6 1.81 -15.68 2.90
C ILE A 6 1.79 -15.14 1.47
N LYS A 7 1.55 -15.99 0.46
CA LYS A 7 1.54 -15.57 -0.96
C LYS A 7 0.42 -14.57 -1.25
N ILE A 8 -0.76 -14.76 -0.65
CA ILE A 8 -1.91 -13.87 -0.85
C ILE A 8 -1.67 -12.49 -0.22
N PRO A 9 -1.32 -12.37 1.09
CA PRO A 9 -0.98 -11.08 1.69
C PRO A 9 0.16 -10.34 0.96
N PHE A 10 1.18 -11.09 0.54
CA PHE A 10 2.28 -10.56 -0.27
C PHE A 10 1.80 -9.98 -1.59
N ALA A 11 1.05 -10.76 -2.38
CA ALA A 11 0.61 -10.34 -3.71
C ALA A 11 -0.28 -9.10 -3.65
N ILE A 12 -1.20 -9.04 -2.68
CA ILE A 12 -2.09 -7.90 -2.46
C ILE A 12 -1.28 -6.65 -2.04
N SER A 13 -0.36 -6.79 -1.09
CA SER A 13 0.48 -5.68 -0.63
C SER A 13 1.43 -5.18 -1.72
N PHE A 14 1.95 -6.08 -2.55
CA PHE A 14 2.81 -5.73 -3.68
C PHE A 14 2.02 -4.98 -4.76
N LEU A 15 0.82 -5.44 -5.10
CA LEU A 15 -0.08 -4.76 -6.04
C LEU A 15 -0.48 -3.36 -5.54
N SER A 16 -0.76 -3.21 -4.24
CA SER A 16 -0.98 -1.92 -3.60
C SER A 16 0.17 -0.95 -3.83
N GLY A 17 1.39 -1.37 -3.52
CA GLY A 17 2.60 -0.56 -3.74
C GLY A 17 2.80 -0.19 -5.20
N PHE A 18 2.54 -1.11 -6.13
CA PHE A 18 2.63 -0.84 -7.55
C PHE A 18 1.60 0.20 -8.04
N LEU A 19 0.36 0.14 -7.54
CA LEU A 19 -0.67 1.14 -7.84
C LEU A 19 -0.32 2.54 -7.33
N PHE A 20 0.35 2.63 -6.17
CA PHE A 20 0.90 3.90 -5.68
C PHE A 20 2.02 4.44 -6.58
N LEU A 21 2.90 3.57 -7.09
CA LEU A 21 3.95 3.99 -8.03
C LEU A 21 3.36 4.53 -9.34
N ILE A 22 2.37 3.84 -9.92
CA ILE A 22 1.70 4.31 -11.14
C ILE A 22 0.96 5.63 -10.89
N SER A 23 0.19 5.70 -9.79
CA SER A 23 -0.54 6.92 -9.40
C SER A 23 0.43 8.10 -9.20
N GLY A 24 1.50 7.86 -8.43
CA GLY A 24 2.50 8.86 -8.11
C GLY A 24 3.28 9.34 -9.31
N ALA A 25 3.66 8.44 -10.22
CA ALA A 25 4.31 8.80 -11.49
C ALA A 25 3.39 9.68 -12.35
N ALA A 26 2.12 9.31 -12.50
CA ALA A 26 1.16 10.09 -13.29
C ALA A 26 0.90 11.49 -12.71
N TYR A 27 0.81 11.62 -11.39
CA TYR A 27 0.70 12.93 -10.72
C TYR A 27 1.98 13.76 -10.84
N SER A 28 3.15 13.12 -10.76
CA SER A 28 4.44 13.80 -10.89
C SER A 28 4.65 14.37 -12.29
N ILE A 29 4.27 13.62 -13.34
CA ILE A 29 4.31 14.09 -14.73
C ILE A 29 3.37 15.30 -14.93
N SER A 30 2.25 15.33 -14.21
CA SER A 30 1.31 16.46 -14.21
C SER A 30 1.78 17.66 -13.36
N GLY A 31 2.98 17.61 -12.76
CA GLY A 31 3.55 18.68 -11.94
C GLY A 31 2.95 18.79 -10.53
N VAL A 32 2.18 17.80 -10.08
CA VAL A 32 1.53 17.83 -8.76
C VAL A 32 2.43 17.21 -7.71
N SER A 33 2.74 17.96 -6.64
CA SER A 33 3.67 17.56 -5.58
C SER A 33 3.26 16.31 -4.81
N THR A 34 1.95 16.01 -4.76
CA THR A 34 1.41 14.76 -4.19
C THR A 34 1.92 13.52 -4.92
N GLY A 35 2.33 13.65 -6.18
CA GLY A 35 2.92 12.57 -6.96
C GLY A 35 4.18 12.00 -6.33
N TYR A 36 5.10 12.86 -5.88
CA TYR A 36 6.34 12.42 -5.23
C TYR A 36 6.08 11.68 -3.90
N VAL A 37 5.07 12.13 -3.15
CA VAL A 37 4.65 11.50 -1.89
C VAL A 37 4.09 10.10 -2.16
N LEU A 38 3.25 9.95 -3.18
CA LEU A 38 2.70 8.65 -3.59
C LEU A 38 3.79 7.69 -4.08
N VAL A 39 4.81 8.19 -4.78
CA VAL A 39 5.97 7.37 -5.18
C VAL A 39 6.73 6.88 -3.95
N LEU A 40 7.02 7.75 -2.97
CA LEU A 40 7.67 7.38 -1.72
C LEU A 40 6.87 6.32 -0.94
N ILE A 41 5.56 6.51 -0.82
CA ILE A 41 4.65 5.53 -0.21
C ILE A 41 4.71 4.20 -0.97
N GLY A 42 4.65 4.25 -2.31
CA GLY A 42 4.74 3.07 -3.16
C GLY A 42 6.02 2.27 -2.94
N ILE A 43 7.18 2.93 -2.87
CA ILE A 43 8.46 2.28 -2.57
C ILE A 43 8.42 1.60 -1.20
N ILE A 44 7.95 2.30 -0.16
CA ILE A 44 7.89 1.74 1.20
C ILE A 44 6.98 0.51 1.24
N VAL A 45 5.82 0.57 0.59
CA VAL A 45 4.86 -0.54 0.54
C VAL A 45 5.43 -1.74 -0.25
N VAL A 46 6.08 -1.51 -1.40
CA VAL A 46 6.72 -2.58 -2.17
C VAL A 46 7.84 -3.24 -1.37
N VAL A 47 8.73 -2.45 -0.75
CA VAL A 47 9.82 -2.98 0.09
C VAL A 47 9.26 -3.77 1.27
N SER A 48 8.19 -3.27 1.91
CA SER A 48 7.52 -3.97 3.00
C SER A 48 6.92 -5.30 2.54
N ALA A 49 6.26 -5.33 1.38
CA ALA A 49 5.73 -6.55 0.81
C ALA A 49 6.86 -7.57 0.50
N VAL A 50 7.97 -7.13 -0.08
CA VAL A 50 9.14 -8.01 -0.33
C VAL A 50 9.71 -8.56 0.98
N ARG A 51 9.78 -7.75 2.04
CA ARG A 51 10.18 -8.23 3.38
C ARG A 51 9.24 -9.30 3.93
N MET A 52 7.92 -9.19 3.71
CA MET A 52 6.96 -10.23 4.10
C MET A 52 7.26 -11.57 3.41
N LYS A 53 7.65 -11.54 2.13
CA LYS A 53 8.02 -12.75 1.36
C LYS A 53 9.28 -13.43 1.89
N ASN A 54 10.23 -12.65 2.43
CA ASN A 54 11.54 -13.15 2.88
C ASN A 54 11.54 -13.68 4.33
N GLY A 55 10.45 -13.51 5.09
CA GLY A 55 10.02 -14.53 6.06
C GLY A 55 10.63 -14.55 7.46
N ILE A 56 10.91 -13.41 8.10
CA ILE A 56 11.10 -13.37 9.58
C ILE A 56 9.77 -12.91 10.19
N ALA A 57 9.15 -13.70 11.07
CA ALA A 57 7.80 -13.41 11.61
C ALA A 57 7.68 -12.01 12.25
N LYS A 58 8.74 -11.55 12.93
CA LYS A 58 8.85 -10.18 13.47
C LYS A 58 8.84 -9.11 12.37
N ASP A 59 9.55 -9.35 11.27
CA ASP A 59 9.58 -8.45 10.10
C ASP A 59 8.24 -8.43 9.36
N VAL A 60 7.48 -9.52 9.36
CA VAL A 60 6.13 -9.57 8.76
C VAL A 60 5.19 -8.65 9.52
N LYS A 61 5.23 -8.66 10.86
CA LYS A 61 4.41 -7.78 11.70
C LYS A 61 4.73 -6.31 11.45
N ASP A 62 6.00 -5.92 11.48
CA ASP A 62 6.41 -4.53 11.27
C ASP A 62 6.10 -4.06 9.83
N ALA A 63 6.35 -4.90 8.84
CA ALA A 63 5.99 -4.63 7.45
C ALA A 63 4.48 -4.48 7.26
N SER A 64 3.67 -5.32 7.94
CA SER A 64 2.21 -5.27 7.84
C SER A 64 1.64 -3.97 8.39
N LEU A 65 2.17 -3.50 9.53
CA LEU A 65 1.78 -2.22 10.14
C LEU A 65 2.16 -1.04 9.25
N ALA A 66 3.34 -1.07 8.63
CA ALA A 66 3.75 -0.02 7.69
C ALA A 66 2.79 0.08 6.50
N VAL A 67 2.44 -1.05 5.88
CA VAL A 67 1.51 -1.08 4.74
C VAL A 67 0.13 -0.56 5.13
N ILE A 68 -0.41 -0.97 6.29
CA ILE A 68 -1.70 -0.48 6.79
C ILE A 68 -1.63 1.03 7.06
N PHE A 69 -0.59 1.50 7.74
CA PHE A 69 -0.44 2.90 8.11
C PHE A 69 -0.44 3.82 6.89
N PHE A 70 0.37 3.51 5.88
CA PHE A 70 0.42 4.31 4.65
C PHE A 70 -0.86 4.20 3.82
N GLY A 71 -1.53 3.04 3.83
CA GLY A 71 -2.84 2.89 3.21
C GLY A 71 -3.89 3.81 3.85
N ILE A 72 -3.98 3.84 5.18
CA ILE A 72 -4.92 4.71 5.92
C ILE A 72 -4.58 6.18 5.69
N LEU A 73 -3.30 6.56 5.81
CA LEU A 73 -2.86 7.94 5.62
C LEU A 73 -3.25 8.47 4.24
N ASN A 74 -3.14 7.62 3.21
CA ASN A 74 -3.49 8.01 1.86
C ASN A 74 -5.02 8.07 1.65
N ILE A 75 -5.83 7.21 2.29
CA ILE A 75 -7.30 7.36 2.30
C ILE A 75 -7.70 8.69 2.93
N ILE A 76 -7.11 9.04 4.08
CA ILE A 76 -7.39 10.32 4.75
C ILE A 76 -7.05 11.48 3.80
N SER A 77 -5.90 11.41 3.12
CA SER A 77 -5.48 12.41 2.14
C SER A 77 -6.49 12.55 0.99
N PHE A 78 -7.06 11.43 0.50
CA PHE A 78 -8.11 11.47 -0.53
C PHE A 78 -9.42 12.08 -0.06
N VAL A 79 -9.83 11.85 1.19
CA VAL A 79 -11.03 12.48 1.77
C VAL A 79 -10.88 14.01 1.74
N PHE A 80 -9.71 14.53 2.10
CA PHE A 80 -9.43 15.96 2.01
C PHE A 80 -9.40 16.47 0.56
N ILE A 81 -8.84 15.72 -0.40
CA ILE A 81 -8.81 16.13 -1.81
C ILE A 81 -10.21 16.17 -2.43
N LEU A 82 -11.06 15.17 -2.16
CA LEU A 82 -12.45 15.13 -2.64
C LEU A 82 -13.30 16.26 -2.03
N SER A 83 -12.97 16.72 -0.83
CA SER A 83 -13.66 17.86 -0.22
C SER A 83 -13.36 19.20 -0.92
N GLY A 84 -12.24 19.29 -1.66
CA GLY A 84 -11.81 20.51 -2.34
C GLY A 84 -11.92 20.50 -3.87
N THR A 85 -12.20 19.34 -4.50
CA THR A 85 -12.21 19.21 -5.96
C THR A 85 -13.26 18.22 -6.46
N SER A 86 -13.94 18.54 -7.57
CA SER A 86 -15.00 17.71 -8.16
C SER A 86 -14.51 16.73 -9.24
N VAL A 87 -13.22 16.75 -9.59
CA VAL A 87 -12.69 15.97 -10.72
C VAL A 87 -11.93 14.74 -10.22
N ILE A 88 -12.54 13.57 -10.39
CA ILE A 88 -11.92 12.27 -10.12
C ILE A 88 -11.09 11.86 -11.34
N SER A 89 -9.76 11.83 -11.19
CA SER A 89 -8.83 11.42 -12.26
C SER A 89 -8.50 9.91 -12.19
N ILE A 90 -8.02 9.32 -13.29
CA ILE A 90 -7.57 7.92 -13.28
C ILE A 90 -6.44 7.68 -12.26
N PRO A 91 -5.42 8.57 -12.13
CA PRO A 91 -4.40 8.47 -11.08
C PRO A 91 -4.99 8.51 -9.67
N PHE A 92 -6.04 9.31 -9.44
CA PHE A 92 -6.77 9.32 -8.17
C PHE A 92 -7.33 7.93 -7.85
N LEU A 93 -8.06 7.33 -8.79
CA LEU A 93 -8.70 6.03 -8.59
C LEU A 93 -7.68 4.92 -8.35
N SER A 94 -6.55 4.92 -9.07
CA SER A 94 -5.51 3.91 -8.87
C SER A 94 -4.86 4.06 -7.49
N GLY A 95 -4.60 5.28 -7.03
CA GLY A 95 -4.09 5.53 -5.69
C GLY A 95 -5.07 5.10 -4.60
N PHE A 96 -6.36 5.38 -4.79
CA PHE A 96 -7.42 4.97 -3.85
C PHE A 96 -7.54 3.44 -3.75
N LEU A 97 -7.57 2.75 -4.88
CA LEU A 97 -7.55 1.29 -4.95
C LEU A 97 -6.28 0.72 -4.32
N GLY A 98 -5.12 1.36 -4.57
CA GLY A 98 -3.86 1.03 -3.94
C GLY A 98 -3.95 1.07 -2.42
N SER A 99 -4.60 2.08 -1.85
CA SER A 99 -4.81 2.18 -0.40
C SER A 99 -5.69 1.08 0.17
N ILE A 100 -6.82 0.78 -0.48
CA ILE A 100 -7.73 -0.29 -0.04
C ILE A 100 -7.00 -1.64 -0.05
N LEU A 101 -6.31 -1.95 -1.15
CA LEU A 101 -5.55 -3.19 -1.27
C LEU A 101 -4.43 -3.24 -0.23
N GLY A 102 -3.74 -2.13 0.04
CA GLY A 102 -2.70 -2.06 1.06
C GLY A 102 -3.23 -2.42 2.44
N ILE A 103 -4.35 -1.82 2.84
CA ILE A 103 -4.99 -2.12 4.13
C ILE A 103 -5.38 -3.59 4.22
N ILE A 104 -5.98 -4.16 3.17
CA ILE A 104 -6.38 -5.58 3.15
C ILE A 104 -5.15 -6.49 3.21
N GLY A 105 -4.15 -6.26 2.36
CA GLY A 105 -2.93 -7.07 2.29
C GLY A 105 -2.13 -7.01 3.59
N GLY A 106 -1.98 -5.81 4.16
CA GLY A 106 -1.35 -5.59 5.44
C GLY A 106 -2.12 -6.25 6.58
N TYR A 107 -3.46 -6.12 6.62
CA TYR A 107 -4.27 -6.76 7.66
C TYR A 107 -4.14 -8.30 7.62
N LEU A 108 -4.21 -8.91 6.43
CA LEU A 108 -4.02 -10.36 6.28
C LEU A 108 -2.62 -10.80 6.72
N ALA A 109 -1.58 -10.02 6.39
CA ALA A 109 -0.21 -10.28 6.84
C ALA A 109 -0.06 -10.14 8.37
N PHE A 110 -0.76 -9.18 8.98
CA PHE A 110 -0.77 -8.98 10.42
C PHE A 110 -1.41 -10.16 11.15
N VAL A 111 -2.59 -10.61 10.70
CA VAL A 111 -3.27 -11.79 11.27
C VAL A 111 -2.37 -13.03 11.16
N TYR A 112 -1.77 -13.26 9.99
CA TYR A 112 -0.81 -14.34 9.79
C TYR A 112 0.39 -14.28 10.75
N SER A 113 0.93 -13.07 11.00
CA SER A 113 2.05 -12.90 11.93
C SER A 113 1.67 -13.24 13.38
N LYS A 114 0.43 -12.94 13.77
CA LYS A 114 -0.09 -13.15 15.13
C LYS A 114 -0.35 -14.63 15.44
N GLU A 115 -0.79 -15.41 14.46
CA GLU A 115 -1.01 -16.86 14.63
C GLU A 115 0.28 -17.66 14.86
N ARG A 116 1.46 -17.02 14.68
CA ARG A 116 2.78 -17.67 14.78
C ARG A 116 3.68 -17.12 15.89
N SER A 117 3.23 -16.13 16.65
CA SER A 117 3.95 -15.53 17.78
C SER A 117 3.43 -16.03 19.12
#